data_AF-A0A8T3WK22-F1
#
_entry.id   AF-A0A8T3WK22-F1
#
_cell.length_a   1.000
_cell.length_b   1.000
_cell.length_c   1.000
_cell.angle_alpha   90.00
_cell.angle_beta   90.00
_cell.angle_gamma   90.00
#
_symmetry.space_group_name_H-M   'P 1'
#
loop_
_entity.id
_entity.type
_entity.pdbx_description
1 polymer ?
#
loop_
_entity_poly.entity_id
_entity_poly.type
_entity_poly.pdbx_seq_one_letter_code
_entity_poly.pdbx_strand_id
1 'polypeptide(L)' 'MRKGDFLEIQIGNPTPSYYEEINDGVFERIDEKTKKVKGFAVFSFRKRIKQKEINVPLPVEVNISS' A
#
# COMPACT_ATOMS: atom_id res chain seq x y z
N MET A 1 3.02 -17.58 8.73
CA MET A 1 2.35 -16.68 7.76
C MET A 1 1.74 -17.52 6.64
N ARG A 2 0.56 -17.19 6.12
CA ARG A 2 0.08 -17.78 4.86
C ARG A 2 0.85 -17.12 3.72
N LYS A 3 1.43 -17.90 2.80
CA LYS A 3 2.07 -17.35 1.59
C LYS A 3 1.00 -16.62 0.76
N GLY A 4 1.32 -15.41 0.31
CA GLY A 4 0.40 -14.58 -0.50
C GLY A 4 -0.65 -13.78 0.30
N ASP A 5 -0.51 -13.65 1.62
CA ASP A 5 -1.36 -12.74 2.42
C ASP A 5 -0.80 -11.31 2.37
N PHE A 6 -0.97 -10.68 1.21
CA PHE A 6 -0.40 -9.39 0.85
C PHE A 6 -1.34 -8.68 -0.12
N LEU A 7 -1.57 -7.38 0.12
CA LEU A 7 -2.26 -6.50 -0.80
C LEU A 7 -1.29 -5.39 -1.20
N GLU A 8 -1.20 -5.09 -2.49
CA GLU A 8 -0.47 -3.94 -3.01
C GLU A 8 -1.36 -3.13 -3.95
N ILE A 9 -1.31 -1.82 -3.80
CA ILE A 9 -1.90 -0.85 -4.71
C ILE A 9 -0.74 -0.03 -5.28
N GLN A 10 -0.55 -0.10 -6.60
CA GLN A 10 0.45 0.70 -7.32
C GLN A 10 -0.25 1.82 -8.11
N ILE A 11 0.35 3.01 -8.11
CA ILE A 11 -0.20 4.21 -8.71
C ILE A 11 0.70 4.66 -9.88
N GLY A 12 0.15 4.61 -11.09
CA GLY A 12 0.86 4.97 -12.33
C GLY A 12 1.95 3.96 -12.70
N ASN A 13 2.98 4.41 -13.41
CA ASN A 13 4.00 3.51 -13.95
C ASN A 13 4.96 2.95 -12.87
N PRO A 14 5.43 1.70 -13.03
CA PRO A 14 6.48 1.13 -12.20
C PRO A 14 7.77 1.95 -12.27
N THR A 15 8.34 2.21 -11.11
CA THR A 15 9.56 3.01 -10.92
C THR A 15 10.37 2.41 -9.78
N PRO A 16 11.71 2.57 -9.74
CA PRO A 16 12.51 2.22 -8.57
C PRO A 16 11.95 2.90 -7.33
N SER A 17 11.69 2.11 -6.29
CA SER A 17 10.99 2.58 -5.10
C SER A 17 11.34 1.71 -3.91
N TYR A 18 11.29 2.32 -2.74
CA TYR A 18 11.44 1.63 -1.46
C TYR A 18 10.11 1.64 -0.69
N TYR A 19 10.04 0.79 0.33
CA TYR A 19 8.90 0.74 1.24
C TYR A 19 9.26 1.40 2.56
N GLU A 20 8.36 2.22 3.08
CA GLU A 20 8.46 2.83 4.40
C GLU A 20 7.22 2.46 5.21
N GLU A 21 7.40 1.95 6.43
CA GLU A 21 6.29 1.54 7.28
C GLU A 21 5.67 2.78 7.94
N ILE A 22 4.37 2.98 7.71
CA ILE A 22 3.61 4.12 8.26
C ILE A 22 2.66 3.71 9.39
N ASN A 23 2.34 2.42 9.48
CA ASN A 23 1.52 1.81 10.54
C ASN A 23 1.81 0.30 10.57
N ASP A 24 1.41 -0.41 11.63
CA ASP A 24 1.71 -1.83 11.82
C ASP A 24 1.33 -2.69 10.60
N GLY A 25 2.33 -3.08 9.81
CA GLY A 25 2.17 -3.84 8.57
C GLY A 25 1.52 -3.09 7.40
N VAL A 26 1.47 -1.75 7.44
CA VAL A 26 1.05 -0.87 6.34
C VAL A 26 2.23 -0.02 5.89
N PHE A 27 2.54 -0.08 4.60
CA PHE A 27 3.72 0.53 4.02
C PHE A 27 3.35 1.47 2.89
N GLU A 28 4.03 2.60 2.81
CA GLU A 28 4.07 3.45 1.62
C GLU A 28 5.13 2.97 0.66
N ARG A 29 4.84 3.01 -0.63
CA ARG A 29 5.79 2.74 -1.71
C ARG A 29 6.24 4.09 -2.27
N ILE A 30 7.50 4.47 -2.06
CA ILE A 30 8.00 5.83 -2.35
C ILE A 30 9.00 5.77 -3.50
N ASP A 31 8.81 6.61 -4.52
CA ASP A 31 9.75 6.76 -5.62
C ASP A 31 11.11 7.27 -5.12
N GLU A 32 12.18 6.55 -5.44
CA GLU A 32 13.52 6.85 -4.92
C GLU A 32 14.02 8.25 -5.29
N LYS A 33 13.65 8.74 -6.48
CA LYS A 33 14.17 9.99 -7.06
C LYS A 33 13.32 11.20 -6.68
N THR A 34 12.01 11.07 -6.84
CA THR A 34 11.04 12.17 -6.69
C THR A 34 10.48 12.27 -5.28
N LYS A 35 10.67 11.23 -4.46
CA LYS A 35 10.13 11.12 -3.10
C LYS A 35 8.59 11.18 -3.03
N LYS A 36 7.92 10.95 -4.15
CA LYS A 36 6.45 10.89 -4.22
C LYS A 36 5.96 9.49 -3.85
N VAL A 37 4.84 9.44 -3.14
CA VAL A 37 4.12 8.19 -2.88
C VAL A 37 3.58 7.64 -4.21
N LYS A 38 3.91 6.38 -4.50
CA LYS A 38 3.58 5.63 -5.71
C LYS A 38 2.71 4.42 -5.43
N GLY A 39 2.29 4.21 -4.19
CA GLY A 39 1.46 3.08 -3.81
C GLY A 39 1.49 2.78 -2.33
N PHE A 40 0.74 1.74 -1.96
CA PHE A 40 0.66 1.24 -0.60
C PHE A 40 0.71 -0.29 -0.61
N ALA A 41 1.27 -0.86 0.44
CA ALA A 41 1.29 -2.29 0.66
C ALA A 41 0.79 -2.62 2.08
N VAL A 42 -0.03 -3.67 2.18
CA VAL A 42 -0.52 -4.19 3.45
C VAL A 42 -0.08 -5.64 3.59
N PHE A 43 0.78 -5.90 4.57
CA PHE A 43 1.25 -7.23 4.91
C PHE A 43 0.27 -7.90 5.89
N SER A 44 0.06 -9.20 5.74
CA SER A 44 -0.93 -9.94 6.54
C SER A 44 -2.35 -9.35 6.43
N PHE A 45 -2.72 -8.89 5.23
CA PHE A 45 -3.97 -8.18 4.95
C PHE A 45 -5.21 -8.88 5.53
N ARG A 46 -5.36 -10.20 5.31
CA ARG A 46 -6.51 -10.98 5.79
C ARG A 46 -6.64 -11.02 7.32
N LYS A 47 -5.53 -10.89 8.06
CA LYS A 47 -5.57 -10.76 9.52
C LYS A 47 -6.05 -9.37 9.94
N ARG A 48 -5.61 -8.34 9.22
CA ARG A 48 -5.85 -6.93 9.54
C ARG A 48 -7.28 -6.48 9.22
N ILE A 49 -7.85 -6.90 8.09
CA ILE A 49 -9.26 -6.57 7.75
C ILE A 49 -10.29 -7.15 8.71
N LYS A 50 -9.93 -8.20 9.46
CA LYS A 50 -10.82 -8.80 10.47
C LYS A 50 -10.90 -8.00 11.75
N GLN A 51 -9.97 -7.06 11.97
CA GLN A 51 -9.77 -6.43 13.26
C GLN A 51 -10.00 -4.91 13.26
N LYS A 52 -10.00 -4.23 12.11
CA LYS A 52 -10.29 -2.79 11.97
C LYS A 52 -10.29 -2.36 10.50
N GLU A 53 -10.88 -1.19 10.23
CA GLU A 53 -10.69 -0.45 8.99
C GLU A 53 -9.20 -0.08 8.81
N ILE A 54 -8.71 -0.16 7.57
CA ILE A 54 -7.36 0.31 7.21
C ILE A 54 -7.54 1.60 6.43
N ASN A 55 -7.22 2.72 7.07
CA ASN A 55 -7.29 4.04 6.45
C ASN A 55 -5.89 4.44 5.96
N VAL A 56 -5.75 4.65 4.65
CA VAL A 56 -4.53 5.16 4.03
C VAL A 56 -4.85 6.41 3.20
N PRO A 57 -4.06 7.49 3.32
CA PRO A 57 -4.28 8.69 2.52
C PRO A 57 -3.81 8.43 1.08
N LEU A 58 -4.74 8.27 0.14
CA LEU A 58 -4.38 8.07 -1.26
C LEU A 58 -3.93 9.40 -1.89
N PRO A 59 -2.77 9.47 -2.57
CA PRO A 59 -2.27 10.68 -3.21
C PRO A 59 -2.99 10.98 -4.54
N VAL A 60 -4.01 10.19 -4.89
CA VAL A 60 -4.79 10.29 -6.13
C VAL A 60 -6.25 9.97 -5.85
N GLU A 61 -7.16 10.57 -6.62
CA GLU A 61 -8.57 10.16 -6.61
C GLU A 61 -8.69 8.78 -7.25
N VAL A 62 -9.28 7.83 -6.52
CA VAL A 62 -9.50 6.46 -6.98
C VAL A 62 -10.99 6.22 -7.11
N ASN A 63 -11.45 5.96 -8.33
CA ASN A 63 -12.79 5.43 -8.60
C ASN A 63 -12.69 3.92 -8.79
N ILE A 64 -13.29 3.15 -7.88
CA ILE A 64 -13.40 1.69 -7.99
C ILE A 64 -14.84 1.38 -8.41
N SER A 65 -15.05 1.02 -9.68
CA SER A 65 -16.33 0.55 -10.20
C SER A 65 -16.30 -0.96 -10.41
N SER A 66 -17.43 -1.63 -10.13
CA SER A 66 -17.66 -3.07 -10.36
C SER A 66 -18.09 -3.38 -11.78
#